data_AF-A0A661NR04-F1
#
_entry.id   AF-A0A661NR04-F1
#
_cell.length_a   1.000
_cell.length_b   1.000
_cell.length_c   1.000
_cell.angle_alpha   90.00
_cell.angle_beta   90.00
_cell.angle_gamma   90.00
#
_symmetry.space_group_name_H-M   'P 1'
#
loop_
_entity.id
_entity.type
_entity.pdbx_description
1 polymer ?
#
loop_
_entity_poly.entity_id
_entity_poly.type
_entity_poly.pdbx_seq_one_letter_code
_entity_poly.pdbx_strand_id
1 'polypeptide(L)'
;MNPPVGIVGAGAFGQGLARAASRAGRDVIIYSRAGQTVDAPRVTVTGDYADVAEAELVFFAVPSTYMREVADEMGAHLDGSHLAVHVSRGLVGDELETLTHVIRSTTPVRRVGALAGPLSAEDLAEDRPSGGIVGTRFPEVADAVRGAIGGPKLRIYSTKDVVGVEVASAMVGLLALSAGFGQGLGLGPSTLAIMGTRGLAEAARVGAALAADYRTFNGLAGVGDLMSALTGDGRPELLLGRALGSGMSLEDAAKEAGANIEGAALAARATHFAKCRGFEVPIAAAVRDVLSGECSAKDALGKLMTRRVGVE
;
A
#
# COMPACT_ATOMS: atom_id res chain seq x y z
N MET A 1 -10.82 18.10 25.32
CA MET A 1 -10.06 16.85 25.06
C MET A 1 -9.80 16.79 23.57
N ASN A 2 -8.65 16.25 23.16
CA ASN A 2 -8.40 15.98 21.75
C ASN A 2 -9.36 14.88 21.28
N PRO A 3 -10.06 15.01 20.14
CA PRO A 3 -10.99 13.97 19.68
C PRO A 3 -10.26 12.63 19.45
N PRO A 4 -10.91 11.48 19.62
CA PRO A 4 -10.27 10.19 19.41
C PRO A 4 -9.82 10.02 17.94
N VAL A 5 -8.95 9.03 17.71
CA VAL A 5 -8.58 8.56 16.37
C VAL A 5 -9.28 7.23 16.13
N GLY A 6 -10.04 7.14 15.05
CA GLY A 6 -10.74 5.93 14.62
C GLY A 6 -9.85 5.10 13.71
N ILE A 7 -9.84 3.78 13.89
CA ILE A 7 -9.10 2.85 13.02
C ILE A 7 -10.00 1.67 12.68
N VAL A 8 -10.22 1.45 11.39
CA VAL A 8 -10.94 0.29 10.87
C VAL A 8 -9.92 -0.76 10.42
N GLY A 9 -9.85 -1.87 11.15
CA GLY A 9 -8.96 -2.99 10.87
C GLY A 9 -7.82 -3.12 11.90
N ALA A 10 -7.81 -4.23 12.63
CA ALA A 10 -6.82 -4.53 13.68
C ALA A 10 -5.69 -5.49 13.23
N GLY A 11 -5.39 -5.50 11.92
CA GLY A 11 -4.18 -6.14 11.40
C GLY A 11 -2.90 -5.41 11.85
N ALA A 12 -1.73 -5.94 11.49
CA ALA A 12 -0.44 -5.40 11.97
C ALA A 12 -0.29 -3.89 11.78
N PHE A 13 -0.65 -3.36 10.60
CA PHE A 13 -0.55 -1.92 10.34
C PHE A 13 -1.55 -1.09 11.17
N GLY A 14 -2.79 -1.57 11.33
CA GLY A 14 -3.79 -0.91 12.17
C GLY A 14 -3.38 -0.86 13.64
N GLN A 15 -2.79 -1.95 14.16
CA GLN A 15 -2.20 -1.96 15.50
C GLN A 15 -0.99 -1.02 15.61
N GLY A 16 -0.15 -0.95 14.58
CA GLY A 16 0.94 0.03 14.49
C GLY A 16 0.42 1.46 14.59
N LEU A 17 -0.61 1.81 13.82
CA LEU A 17 -1.28 3.11 13.89
C LEU A 17 -1.84 3.40 15.28
N ALA A 18 -2.51 2.42 15.90
CA ALA A 18 -3.08 2.58 17.24
C ALA A 18 -2.00 2.88 18.28
N ARG A 19 -0.88 2.14 18.23
CA ARG A 19 0.28 2.37 19.11
C ARG A 19 0.92 3.73 18.85
N ALA A 20 1.09 4.12 17.59
CA ALA A 20 1.64 5.43 17.24
C ALA A 20 0.75 6.58 17.74
N ALA A 21 -0.57 6.47 17.56
CA ALA A 21 -1.53 7.48 18.01
C ALA A 21 -1.62 7.56 19.55
N SER A 22 -1.64 6.41 20.23
CA SER A 22 -1.51 6.34 21.69
C SER A 22 -0.25 7.05 22.19
N ARG A 23 0.91 6.80 21.56
CA ARG A 23 2.18 7.48 21.93
C ARG A 23 2.14 8.98 21.67
N ALA A 24 1.42 9.43 20.66
CA ALA A 24 1.15 10.85 20.40
C ALA A 24 0.14 11.47 21.41
N GLY A 25 -0.33 10.70 22.40
CA GLY A 25 -1.25 11.16 23.43
C GLY A 25 -2.70 11.24 22.97
N ARG A 26 -3.07 10.52 21.90
CA ARG A 26 -4.45 10.42 21.41
C ARG A 26 -5.16 9.23 22.06
N ASP A 27 -6.44 9.40 22.32
CA ASP A 27 -7.33 8.26 22.56
C ASP A 27 -7.67 7.61 21.20
N VAL A 28 -7.75 6.29 21.17
CA VAL A 28 -7.90 5.50 19.94
C VAL A 28 -9.05 4.52 20.08
N ILE A 29 -9.89 4.44 19.05
CA ILE A 29 -10.95 3.44 18.93
C ILE A 29 -10.65 2.60 17.69
N ILE A 30 -10.41 1.30 17.88
CA ILE A 30 -10.04 0.39 16.80
C ILE A 30 -11.06 -0.74 16.63
N TYR A 31 -11.60 -0.85 15.42
CA TYR A 31 -12.51 -1.93 15.04
C TYR A 31 -11.73 -3.22 14.74
N SER A 32 -12.11 -4.32 15.39
CA SER A 32 -11.61 -5.67 15.11
C SER A 32 -12.76 -6.67 14.93
N ARG A 33 -12.93 -7.16 13.70
CA ARG A 33 -13.86 -8.26 13.39
C ARG A 33 -13.53 -9.56 14.14
N ALA A 34 -12.25 -9.82 14.39
CA ALA A 34 -11.77 -11.05 15.02
C ALA A 34 -11.56 -10.93 16.53
N GLY A 35 -11.93 -9.78 17.14
CA GLY A 35 -11.76 -9.55 18.58
C GLY A 35 -10.28 -9.51 19.03
N GLN A 36 -9.38 -9.09 18.14
CA GLN A 36 -7.95 -8.99 18.45
C GLN A 36 -7.71 -7.96 19.55
N THR A 37 -6.86 -8.27 20.52
CA THR A 37 -6.46 -7.32 21.55
C THR A 37 -5.34 -6.42 21.05
N VAL A 38 -5.35 -5.16 21.48
CA VAL A 38 -4.26 -4.20 21.23
C VAL A 38 -3.74 -3.71 22.56
N ASP A 39 -2.60 -4.24 22.98
CA ASP A 39 -1.97 -3.89 24.26
C ASP A 39 -1.21 -2.55 24.16
N ALA A 40 -1.95 -1.46 24.36
CA ALA A 40 -1.44 -0.10 24.43
C ALA A 40 -2.37 0.77 25.29
N PRO A 41 -1.84 1.78 26.01
CA PRO A 41 -2.67 2.69 26.77
C PRO A 41 -3.59 3.49 25.83
N ARG A 42 -4.74 3.94 26.31
CA ARG A 42 -5.69 4.79 25.54
C ARG A 42 -6.24 4.15 24.26
N VAL A 43 -6.11 2.83 24.10
CA VAL A 43 -6.69 2.10 22.97
C VAL A 43 -7.90 1.30 23.44
N THR A 44 -9.04 1.54 22.80
CA THR A 44 -10.28 0.77 22.98
C THR A 44 -10.53 -0.07 21.74
N VAL A 45 -10.67 -1.37 21.90
CA VAL A 45 -11.04 -2.29 20.83
C VAL A 45 -12.56 -2.45 20.82
N THR A 46 -13.18 -2.32 19.65
CA THR A 46 -14.63 -2.47 19.46
C THR A 46 -14.94 -3.42 18.31
N GLY A 47 -16.16 -3.98 18.33
CA GLY A 47 -16.78 -4.71 17.23
C GLY A 47 -17.87 -3.91 16.50
N ASP A 48 -18.05 -2.62 16.83
CA ASP A 48 -19.08 -1.74 16.28
C ASP A 48 -18.44 -0.56 15.52
N TYR A 49 -18.94 -0.28 14.32
CA TYR A 49 -18.50 0.85 13.51
C TYR A 49 -18.97 2.19 14.07
N ALA A 50 -20.09 2.22 14.80
CA ALA A 50 -20.61 3.44 15.42
C ALA A 50 -19.61 4.05 16.42
N ASP A 51 -18.94 3.22 17.21
CA ASP A 51 -17.91 3.67 18.15
C ASP A 51 -16.71 4.31 17.42
N VAL A 52 -16.28 3.73 16.29
CA VAL A 52 -15.19 4.29 15.49
C VAL A 52 -15.58 5.64 14.89
N ALA A 53 -16.86 5.83 14.57
CA ALA A 53 -17.40 7.07 14.01
C ALA A 53 -17.48 8.22 15.05
N GLU A 54 -17.22 7.97 16.34
CA GLU A 54 -17.03 9.06 17.30
C GLU A 54 -15.75 9.88 17.02
N ALA A 55 -14.81 9.32 16.24
CA ALA A 55 -13.58 9.98 15.84
C ALA A 55 -13.74 10.82 14.56
N GLU A 56 -13.25 12.06 14.58
CA GLU A 56 -13.21 12.92 13.40
C GLU A 56 -12.29 12.35 12.30
N LEU A 57 -11.14 11.79 12.69
CA LEU A 57 -10.18 11.15 11.77
C LEU A 57 -10.32 9.63 11.86
N VAL A 58 -10.65 9.01 10.72
CA VAL A 58 -10.79 7.57 10.59
C VAL A 58 -9.76 7.01 9.60
N PHE A 59 -8.93 6.08 10.08
CA PHE A 59 -8.02 5.32 9.25
C PHE A 59 -8.68 4.04 8.74
N PHE A 60 -8.60 3.78 7.44
CA PHE A 60 -8.97 2.49 6.83
C PHE A 60 -7.72 1.63 6.66
N ALA A 61 -7.52 0.67 7.56
CA ALA A 61 -6.39 -0.25 7.61
C ALA A 61 -6.80 -1.70 7.27
N VAL A 62 -7.58 -1.83 6.19
CA VAL A 62 -8.09 -3.12 5.67
C VAL A 62 -7.46 -3.48 4.33
N PRO A 63 -7.38 -4.77 3.98
CA PRO A 63 -6.92 -5.20 2.65
C PRO A 63 -7.75 -4.55 1.52
N SER A 64 -7.13 -4.26 0.37
CA SER A 64 -7.77 -3.45 -0.69
C SER A 64 -9.02 -4.11 -1.26
N THR A 65 -9.06 -5.45 -1.31
CA THR A 65 -10.20 -6.25 -1.76
C THR A 65 -11.46 -6.04 -0.91
N TYR A 66 -11.32 -5.72 0.38
CA TYR A 66 -12.44 -5.51 1.29
C TYR A 66 -12.82 -4.03 1.45
N MET A 67 -12.06 -3.10 0.83
CA MET A 67 -12.25 -1.66 1.04
C MET A 67 -13.67 -1.20 0.71
N ARG A 68 -14.27 -1.70 -0.38
CA ARG A 68 -15.62 -1.27 -0.81
C ARG A 68 -16.69 -1.65 0.20
N GLU A 69 -16.72 -2.90 0.62
CA GLU A 69 -17.66 -3.43 1.62
C GLU A 69 -17.49 -2.69 2.96
N VAL A 70 -16.25 -2.60 3.44
CA VAL A 70 -15.95 -1.92 4.71
C VAL A 70 -16.28 -0.42 4.65
N ALA A 71 -16.01 0.25 3.54
CA ALA A 71 -16.35 1.66 3.39
C ALA A 71 -17.87 1.90 3.27
N ASP A 72 -18.61 0.97 2.68
CA ASP A 72 -20.08 1.03 2.64
C ASP A 72 -20.69 0.90 4.05
N GLU A 73 -20.26 -0.11 4.81
CA GLU A 73 -20.70 -0.34 6.19
C GLU A 73 -20.34 0.84 7.10
N MET A 74 -19.07 1.27 7.06
CA MET A 74 -18.63 2.45 7.81
C MET A 74 -19.38 3.72 7.36
N GLY A 75 -19.68 3.84 6.06
CA GLY A 75 -20.38 4.97 5.45
C GLY A 75 -21.76 5.24 6.05
N ALA A 76 -22.42 4.22 6.61
CA ALA A 76 -23.70 4.38 7.32
C ALA A 76 -23.58 5.16 8.64
N HIS A 77 -22.37 5.27 9.20
CA HIS A 77 -22.08 5.94 10.47
C HIS A 77 -21.30 7.26 10.28
N LEU A 78 -20.71 7.46 9.10
CA LEU A 78 -19.94 8.65 8.77
C LEU A 78 -20.82 9.77 8.22
N ASP A 79 -20.32 10.99 8.28
CA ASP A 79 -20.94 12.17 7.68
C ASP A 79 -19.90 13.12 7.03
N GLY A 80 -20.36 14.28 6.57
CA GLY A 80 -19.49 15.27 5.94
C GLY A 80 -18.43 15.88 6.86
N SER A 81 -18.54 15.73 8.19
CA SER A 81 -17.60 16.27 9.19
C SER A 81 -16.33 15.41 9.36
N HIS A 82 -16.37 14.16 8.92
CA HIS A 82 -15.26 13.22 9.06
C HIS A 82 -14.14 13.43 8.04
N LEU A 83 -12.95 12.93 8.39
CA LEU A 83 -11.75 12.82 7.57
C LEU A 83 -11.41 11.33 7.43
N ALA A 84 -11.20 10.84 6.21
CA ALA A 84 -10.89 9.44 5.96
C ALA A 84 -9.51 9.25 5.31
N VAL A 85 -8.68 8.37 5.87
CA VAL A 85 -7.34 8.08 5.33
C VAL A 85 -7.13 6.58 5.25
N HIS A 86 -6.92 6.03 4.06
CA HIS A 86 -6.53 4.62 3.96
C HIS A 86 -5.00 4.44 3.95
N VAL A 87 -4.57 3.26 4.37
CA VAL A 87 -3.15 2.83 4.36
C VAL A 87 -2.90 1.61 3.47
N SER A 88 -3.96 1.13 2.83
CA SER A 88 -3.94 -0.03 1.94
C SER A 88 -3.21 0.27 0.63
N ARG A 89 -2.45 -0.70 0.14
CA ARG A 89 -1.54 -0.58 -1.02
C ARG A 89 -2.10 -1.30 -2.25
N GLY A 90 -3.31 -0.95 -2.67
CA GLY A 90 -3.98 -1.64 -3.78
C GLY A 90 -4.83 -0.71 -4.65
N LEU A 91 -5.14 -1.20 -5.85
CA LEU A 91 -6.04 -0.58 -6.82
C LEU A 91 -7.09 -1.62 -7.22
N VAL A 92 -8.35 -1.22 -7.36
CA VAL A 92 -9.48 -2.14 -7.60
C VAL A 92 -10.11 -1.97 -8.97
N GLY A 93 -10.72 -3.05 -9.48
CA GLY A 93 -11.34 -3.06 -10.80
C GLY A 93 -10.36 -2.96 -11.97
N ASP A 94 -10.90 -3.10 -13.18
CA ASP A 94 -10.11 -3.15 -14.42
C ASP A 94 -9.57 -1.78 -14.84
N GLU A 95 -10.19 -0.69 -14.36
CA GLU A 95 -9.75 0.69 -14.57
C GLU A 95 -8.77 1.19 -13.50
N LEU A 96 -8.28 0.30 -12.62
CA LEU A 96 -7.36 0.65 -11.52
C LEU A 96 -7.91 1.77 -10.63
N GLU A 97 -9.18 1.65 -10.23
CA GLU A 97 -9.86 2.57 -9.33
C GLU A 97 -9.08 2.70 -8.01
N THR A 98 -8.83 3.95 -7.62
CA THR A 98 -8.11 4.26 -6.38
C THR A 98 -9.01 4.08 -5.16
N LEU A 99 -8.44 3.73 -4.01
CA LEU A 99 -9.23 3.47 -2.80
C LEU A 99 -9.80 4.77 -2.21
N THR A 100 -9.14 5.90 -2.40
CA THR A 100 -9.77 7.20 -2.11
C THR A 100 -11.00 7.47 -2.98
N HIS A 101 -11.03 7.00 -4.22
CA HIS A 101 -12.23 7.05 -5.05
C HIS A 101 -13.30 6.12 -4.50
N VAL A 102 -12.95 4.87 -4.16
CA VAL A 102 -13.87 3.89 -3.56
C VAL A 102 -14.54 4.49 -2.32
N ILE A 103 -13.75 4.98 -1.35
CA ILE A 103 -14.25 5.59 -0.11
C ILE A 103 -15.20 6.76 -0.41
N ARG A 104 -14.86 7.65 -1.35
CA ARG A 104 -15.75 8.77 -1.73
C ARG A 104 -17.02 8.30 -2.45
N SER A 105 -16.98 7.17 -3.14
CA SER A 105 -18.13 6.63 -3.88
C SER A 105 -19.13 5.94 -2.96
N THR A 106 -18.68 5.40 -1.83
CA THR A 106 -19.51 4.61 -0.90
C THR A 106 -19.83 5.33 0.41
N THR A 107 -19.16 6.45 0.72
CA THR A 107 -19.37 7.21 1.97
C THR A 107 -19.78 8.66 1.68
N PRO A 108 -20.41 9.35 2.64
CA PRO A 108 -20.61 10.79 2.56
C PRO A 108 -19.32 11.60 2.72
N VAL A 109 -18.19 10.97 3.10
CA VAL A 109 -16.92 11.65 3.35
C VAL A 109 -16.29 12.13 2.04
N ARG A 110 -15.97 13.44 2.00
CA ARG A 110 -15.32 14.07 0.84
C ARG A 110 -13.85 14.36 1.05
N ARG A 111 -13.44 14.56 2.31
CA ARG A 111 -12.07 14.89 2.71
C ARG A 111 -11.31 13.60 2.99
N VAL A 112 -10.68 13.11 1.92
CA VAL A 112 -9.99 11.81 1.92
C VAL A 112 -8.48 11.96 1.68
N GLY A 113 -7.72 10.96 2.09
CA GLY A 113 -6.31 10.84 1.79
C GLY A 113 -5.80 9.40 1.78
N ALA A 114 -4.55 9.24 1.38
CA ALA A 114 -3.82 7.99 1.38
C ALA A 114 -2.50 8.20 2.14
N LEU A 115 -2.21 7.36 3.13
CA LEU A 115 -0.92 7.35 3.83
C LEU A 115 -0.07 6.19 3.32
N ALA A 116 1.10 6.52 2.79
CA ALA A 116 2.04 5.54 2.24
C ALA A 116 3.50 5.95 2.47
N GLY A 117 4.44 5.23 1.86
CA GLY A 117 5.88 5.49 1.93
C GLY A 117 6.64 4.41 2.70
N PRO A 118 7.93 4.67 3.03
CA PRO A 118 8.80 3.76 3.78
C PRO A 118 8.40 3.73 5.26
N LEU A 119 7.17 3.24 5.50
CA LEU A 119 6.51 3.14 6.78
C LEU A 119 6.02 1.71 6.95
N SER A 120 6.56 0.99 7.93
CA SER A 120 6.13 -0.36 8.29
C SER A 120 5.26 -0.36 9.54
N ALA A 121 4.51 -1.45 9.72
CA ALA A 121 3.74 -1.68 10.94
C ALA A 121 4.65 -1.74 12.18
N GLU A 122 5.85 -2.31 12.04
CA GLU A 122 6.85 -2.44 13.10
C GLU A 122 7.44 -1.08 13.48
N ASP A 123 7.77 -0.23 12.50
CA ASP A 123 8.27 1.12 12.78
C ASP A 123 7.24 1.95 13.56
N LEU A 124 5.96 1.81 13.18
CA LEU A 124 4.84 2.42 13.89
C LEU A 124 4.63 1.82 15.28
N ALA A 125 4.78 0.51 15.45
CA ALA A 125 4.57 -0.15 16.73
C ALA A 125 5.69 0.18 17.74
N GLU A 126 6.94 0.21 17.28
CA GLU A 126 8.14 0.28 18.12
C GLU A 126 8.77 1.67 18.25
N ASP A 127 8.15 2.70 17.65
CA ASP A 127 8.67 4.07 17.71
C ASP A 127 10.06 4.21 17.07
N ARG A 128 10.29 3.51 15.96
CA ARG A 128 11.54 3.60 15.19
C ARG A 128 11.55 4.86 14.33
N PRO A 129 12.72 5.52 14.16
CA PRO A 129 12.86 6.64 13.24
C PRO A 129 12.42 6.26 11.82
N SER A 130 11.37 6.90 11.32
CA SER A 130 10.73 6.55 10.07
C SER A 130 10.00 7.76 9.46
N GLY A 131 9.48 7.58 8.24
CA GLY A 131 8.74 8.63 7.58
C GLY A 131 7.71 8.10 6.58
N GLY A 132 6.68 8.91 6.35
CA GLY A 132 5.62 8.60 5.41
C GLY A 132 5.18 9.85 4.67
N ILE A 133 4.33 9.64 3.67
CA ILE A 133 3.71 10.70 2.90
C ILE A 133 2.20 10.51 2.88
N VAL A 134 1.47 11.58 3.13
CA VAL A 134 0.02 11.64 2.95
C VAL A 134 -0.29 12.32 1.63
N GLY A 135 -0.89 11.57 0.71
CA GLY A 135 -1.51 12.11 -0.49
C GLY A 135 -2.91 12.60 -0.17
N THR A 136 -3.17 13.91 -0.30
CA THR A 136 -4.51 14.47 -0.13
C THR A 136 -4.60 15.87 -0.73
N ARG A 137 -5.76 16.24 -1.26
CA ARG A 137 -6.05 17.61 -1.72
C ARG A 137 -6.48 18.55 -0.59
N PHE A 138 -6.72 18.00 0.61
CA PHE A 138 -7.30 18.67 1.76
C PHE A 138 -6.22 18.86 2.84
N PRO A 139 -5.68 20.08 3.03
CA PRO A 139 -4.63 20.34 4.02
C PRO A 139 -4.98 19.83 5.42
N GLU A 140 -6.24 19.96 5.83
CA GLU A 140 -6.77 19.51 7.12
C GLU A 140 -6.62 17.99 7.32
N VAL A 141 -6.69 17.18 6.26
CA VAL A 141 -6.43 15.74 6.33
C VAL A 141 -4.96 15.48 6.65
N ALA A 142 -4.05 16.20 6.01
CA ALA A 142 -2.62 16.04 6.27
C ALA A 142 -2.23 16.54 7.68
N ASP A 143 -2.85 17.62 8.14
CA ASP A 143 -2.67 18.15 9.50
C ASP A 143 -3.21 17.18 10.55
N ALA A 144 -4.39 16.60 10.32
CA ALA A 144 -4.99 15.60 11.19
C ALA A 144 -4.11 14.35 11.30
N VAL A 145 -3.59 13.82 10.19
CA VAL A 145 -2.67 12.66 10.23
C VAL A 145 -1.38 13.02 10.97
N ARG A 146 -0.80 14.20 10.72
CA ARG A 146 0.40 14.67 11.42
C ARG A 146 0.17 14.78 12.93
N GLY A 147 -0.97 15.32 13.35
CA GLY A 147 -1.35 15.42 14.76
C GLY A 147 -1.76 14.08 15.39
N ALA A 148 -2.21 13.12 14.60
CA ALA A 148 -2.65 11.82 15.06
C ALA A 148 -1.48 10.87 15.34
N ILE A 149 -0.50 10.75 14.43
CA ILE A 149 0.58 9.76 14.54
C ILE A 149 1.98 10.37 14.48
N GLY A 150 2.13 11.60 14.00
CA GLY A 150 3.43 12.25 13.83
C GLY A 150 4.11 12.55 15.17
N GLY A 151 5.44 12.62 15.14
CA GLY A 151 6.23 12.89 16.34
C GLY A 151 7.71 13.07 16.02
N PRO A 152 8.59 13.30 17.02
CA PRO A 152 10.03 13.52 16.81
C PRO A 152 10.71 12.45 15.94
N LYS A 153 10.27 11.20 16.04
CA LYS A 153 10.80 10.05 15.28
C LYS A 153 9.99 9.67 14.04
N LEU A 154 8.73 10.08 13.94
CA LEU A 154 7.88 9.80 12.78
C LEU A 154 7.59 11.08 12.01
N ARG A 155 8.19 11.22 10.83
CA ARG A 155 8.04 12.40 9.96
C ARG A 155 7.00 12.14 8.89
N ILE A 156 5.88 12.88 8.92
CA ILE A 156 4.82 12.76 7.92
C ILE A 156 4.85 13.97 6.98
N TYR A 157 5.19 13.72 5.72
CA TYR A 157 5.15 14.68 4.63
C TYR A 157 3.78 14.65 3.94
N SER A 158 3.51 15.63 3.08
CA SER A 158 2.23 15.67 2.34
C SER A 158 2.40 16.11 0.90
N THR A 159 1.57 15.58 0.02
CA THR A 159 1.44 15.98 -1.39
C THR A 159 -0.02 16.10 -1.77
N LYS A 160 -0.32 16.97 -2.76
CA LYS A 160 -1.66 17.08 -3.35
C LYS A 160 -1.97 15.94 -4.33
N ASP A 161 -0.95 15.22 -4.78
CA ASP A 161 -1.08 14.13 -5.73
C ASP A 161 -1.45 12.81 -5.04
N VAL A 162 -2.71 12.73 -4.60
CA VAL A 162 -3.25 11.53 -3.95
C VAL A 162 -3.24 10.30 -4.87
N VAL A 163 -3.54 10.48 -6.15
CA VAL A 163 -3.53 9.40 -7.15
C VAL A 163 -2.12 8.85 -7.33
N GLY A 164 -1.11 9.72 -7.45
CA GLY A 164 0.27 9.26 -7.53
C GLY A 164 0.74 8.51 -6.29
N VAL A 165 0.31 8.92 -5.09
CA VAL A 165 0.64 8.20 -3.85
C VAL A 165 0.04 6.80 -3.84
N GLU A 166 -1.24 6.66 -4.19
CA GLU A 166 -1.93 5.36 -4.24
C GLU A 166 -1.33 4.43 -5.30
N VAL A 167 -1.11 4.95 -6.52
CA VAL A 167 -0.55 4.16 -7.62
C VAL A 167 0.90 3.77 -7.34
N ALA A 168 1.73 4.71 -6.86
CA ALA A 168 3.12 4.40 -6.53
C ALA A 168 3.20 3.32 -5.43
N SER A 169 2.45 3.47 -4.34
CA SER A 169 2.48 2.51 -3.24
C SER A 169 1.98 1.12 -3.65
N ALA A 170 0.91 1.05 -4.44
CA ALA A 170 0.40 -0.21 -4.96
C ALA A 170 1.42 -0.90 -5.88
N MET A 171 2.02 -0.15 -6.80
CA MET A 171 3.02 -0.69 -7.73
C MET A 171 4.32 -1.10 -7.01
N VAL A 172 4.74 -0.40 -5.94
CA VAL A 172 5.92 -0.81 -5.15
C VAL A 172 5.78 -2.21 -4.58
N GLY A 173 4.58 -2.62 -4.13
CA GLY A 173 4.34 -4.00 -3.69
C GLY A 173 4.62 -5.03 -4.80
N LEU A 174 4.13 -4.75 -6.02
CA LEU A 174 4.42 -5.57 -7.20
C LEU A 174 5.93 -5.58 -7.53
N LEU A 175 6.60 -4.42 -7.44
CA LEU A 175 8.03 -4.33 -7.72
C LEU A 175 8.87 -5.06 -6.67
N ALA A 176 8.49 -5.03 -5.40
CA ALA A 176 9.12 -5.81 -4.34
C ALA A 176 9.00 -7.31 -4.63
N LEU A 177 7.82 -7.78 -5.06
CA LEU A 177 7.63 -9.16 -5.51
C LEU A 177 8.56 -9.52 -6.69
N SER A 178 8.65 -8.62 -7.69
CA SER A 178 9.54 -8.82 -8.83
C SER A 178 11.01 -8.93 -8.41
N ALA A 179 11.44 -8.10 -7.46
CA ALA A 179 12.81 -8.13 -6.94
C ALA A 179 13.06 -9.40 -6.12
N GLY A 180 12.05 -9.87 -5.39
CA GLY A 180 12.08 -11.16 -4.70
C GLY A 180 12.33 -12.31 -5.66
N PHE A 181 11.64 -12.35 -6.82
CA PHE A 181 11.93 -13.35 -7.86
C PHE A 181 13.41 -13.31 -8.27
N GLY A 182 13.94 -12.10 -8.51
CA GLY A 182 15.35 -11.92 -8.85
C GLY A 182 16.28 -12.44 -7.76
N GLN A 183 15.99 -12.16 -6.49
CA GLN A 183 16.77 -12.66 -5.35
C GLN A 183 16.73 -14.20 -5.25
N GLY A 184 15.56 -14.81 -5.43
CA GLY A 184 15.43 -16.27 -5.47
C GLY A 184 16.17 -16.94 -6.63
N LEU A 185 16.31 -16.23 -7.76
CA LEU A 185 17.13 -16.66 -8.91
C LEU A 185 18.63 -16.40 -8.72
N GLY A 186 19.07 -15.82 -7.60
CA GLY A 186 20.46 -15.48 -7.33
C GLY A 186 20.97 -14.26 -8.09
N LEU A 187 20.09 -13.35 -8.52
CA LEU A 187 20.48 -12.13 -9.21
C LEU A 187 21.14 -11.12 -8.26
N GLY A 188 22.22 -10.51 -8.71
CA GLY A 188 22.97 -9.51 -7.96
C GLY A 188 22.29 -8.13 -7.90
N PRO A 189 22.83 -7.23 -7.06
CA PRO A 189 22.25 -5.92 -6.78
C PRO A 189 22.07 -5.03 -8.02
N SER A 190 22.98 -5.10 -9.00
CA SER A 190 22.87 -4.33 -10.25
C SER A 190 21.62 -4.68 -11.05
N THR A 191 21.27 -5.97 -11.11
CA THR A 191 20.07 -6.43 -11.82
C THR A 191 18.81 -6.01 -11.08
N LEU A 192 18.81 -6.11 -9.75
CA LEU A 192 17.68 -5.64 -8.92
C LEU A 192 17.48 -4.12 -9.06
N ALA A 193 18.55 -3.34 -9.16
CA ALA A 193 18.48 -1.91 -9.40
C ALA A 193 17.88 -1.58 -10.78
N ILE A 194 18.25 -2.33 -11.83
CA ILE A 194 17.63 -2.20 -13.16
C ILE A 194 16.14 -2.54 -13.10
N MET A 195 15.77 -3.65 -12.44
CA MET A 195 14.37 -4.04 -12.27
C MET A 195 13.58 -2.96 -11.52
N GLY A 196 14.13 -2.42 -10.43
CA GLY A 196 13.49 -1.37 -9.65
C GLY A 196 13.29 -0.08 -10.43
N THR A 197 14.32 0.38 -11.15
CA THR A 197 14.25 1.62 -11.94
C THR A 197 13.30 1.51 -13.13
N ARG A 198 13.38 0.42 -13.91
CA ARG A 198 12.46 0.18 -15.02
C ARG A 198 11.02 -0.07 -14.54
N GLY A 199 10.88 -0.72 -13.39
CA GLY A 199 9.61 -0.95 -12.73
C GLY A 199 8.94 0.33 -12.25
N LEU A 200 9.70 1.25 -11.66
CA LEU A 200 9.20 2.58 -11.27
C LEU A 200 8.79 3.40 -12.51
N ALA A 201 9.50 3.27 -13.63
CA ALA A 201 9.09 3.90 -14.87
C ALA A 201 7.77 3.31 -15.42
N GLU A 202 7.53 2.00 -15.26
CA GLU A 202 6.22 1.39 -15.54
C GLU A 202 5.13 1.94 -14.61
N ALA A 203 5.40 2.02 -13.31
CA ALA A 203 4.48 2.58 -12.33
C ALA A 203 4.12 4.04 -12.67
N ALA A 204 5.10 4.85 -13.06
CA ALA A 204 4.89 6.23 -13.47
C ALA A 204 4.04 6.35 -14.74
N ARG A 205 4.19 5.43 -15.72
CA ARG A 205 3.30 5.37 -16.91
C ARG A 205 1.86 5.02 -16.53
N VAL A 206 1.67 4.04 -15.64
CA VAL A 206 0.34 3.70 -15.11
C VAL A 206 -0.27 4.90 -14.39
N GLY A 207 0.51 5.58 -13.54
CA GLY A 207 0.09 6.80 -12.85
C GLY A 207 -0.29 7.92 -13.80
N ALA A 208 0.52 8.19 -14.82
CA ALA A 208 0.25 9.23 -15.80
C ALA A 208 -1.05 8.96 -16.57
N ALA A 209 -1.34 7.70 -16.91
CA ALA A 209 -2.61 7.30 -17.52
C ALA A 209 -3.83 7.50 -16.61
N LEU A 210 -3.61 7.62 -15.29
CA LEU A 210 -4.58 7.97 -14.26
C LEU A 210 -4.48 9.45 -13.81
N ALA A 211 -3.74 10.28 -14.56
CA ALA A 211 -3.49 11.70 -14.27
C ALA A 211 -2.74 11.99 -12.95
N ALA A 212 -1.90 11.06 -12.49
CA ALA A 212 -0.94 11.29 -11.42
C ALA A 212 0.26 12.14 -11.87
N ASP A 213 0.93 12.78 -10.92
CA ASP A 213 2.19 13.49 -11.14
C ASP A 213 3.38 12.52 -11.10
N TYR A 214 4.15 12.48 -12.19
CA TYR A 214 5.32 11.61 -12.30
C TYR A 214 6.36 11.85 -11.19
N ARG A 215 6.42 13.05 -10.61
CA ARG A 215 7.37 13.39 -9.54
C ARG A 215 7.11 12.60 -8.25
N THR A 216 5.86 12.18 -8.02
CA THR A 216 5.49 11.40 -6.83
C THR A 216 6.20 10.05 -6.78
N PHE A 217 6.46 9.43 -7.95
CA PHE A 217 7.16 8.16 -8.07
C PHE A 217 8.65 8.25 -7.70
N ASN A 218 9.25 9.43 -7.85
CA ASN A 218 10.62 9.69 -7.41
C ASN A 218 10.71 10.09 -5.92
N GLY A 219 9.56 10.21 -5.24
CA GLY A 219 9.48 10.58 -3.83
C GLY A 219 9.36 9.40 -2.87
N LEU A 220 8.82 9.69 -1.68
CA LEU A 220 8.65 8.71 -0.60
C LEU A 220 7.72 7.55 -0.99
N ALA A 221 6.65 7.80 -1.76
CA ALA A 221 5.68 6.78 -2.14
C ALA A 221 6.20 5.77 -3.18
N GLY A 222 7.21 6.15 -3.97
CA GLY A 222 7.83 5.30 -5.00
C GLY A 222 9.24 4.87 -4.60
N VAL A 223 10.26 5.62 -5.00
CA VAL A 223 11.68 5.32 -4.71
C VAL A 223 11.93 5.05 -3.22
N GLY A 224 11.41 5.90 -2.33
CA GLY A 224 11.64 5.74 -0.88
C GLY A 224 11.12 4.41 -0.34
N ASP A 225 9.86 4.08 -0.66
CA ASP A 225 9.23 2.83 -0.25
C ASP A 225 9.87 1.61 -0.92
N LEU A 226 10.23 1.71 -2.21
CA LEU A 226 10.93 0.64 -2.91
C LEU A 226 12.30 0.36 -2.29
N MET A 227 13.09 1.40 -1.99
CA MET A 227 14.40 1.24 -1.34
C MET A 227 14.24 0.54 0.01
N SER A 228 13.29 0.99 0.84
CA SER A 228 12.97 0.35 2.11
C SER A 228 12.60 -1.13 1.93
N ALA A 229 11.80 -1.45 0.91
CA ALA A 229 11.42 -2.83 0.60
C ALA A 229 12.63 -3.68 0.17
N LEU A 230 13.51 -3.17 -0.70
CA LEU A 230 14.66 -3.90 -1.23
C LEU A 230 15.78 -4.13 -0.22
N THR A 231 15.96 -3.21 0.74
CA THR A 231 16.98 -3.31 1.78
C THR A 231 16.50 -4.02 3.04
N GLY A 232 15.20 -4.28 3.16
CA GLY A 232 14.62 -5.02 4.26
C GLY A 232 14.43 -6.51 3.92
N ASP A 233 14.17 -7.32 4.96
CA ASP A 233 13.92 -8.76 4.81
C ASP A 233 12.48 -9.18 5.13
N GLY A 234 11.64 -8.28 5.64
CA GLY A 234 10.33 -8.62 6.20
C GLY A 234 9.10 -8.27 5.34
N ARG A 235 9.27 -7.74 4.13
CA ARG A 235 8.13 -7.43 3.25
C ARG A 235 7.50 -8.73 2.73
N PRO A 236 6.21 -9.01 2.98
CA PRO A 236 5.57 -10.25 2.53
C PRO A 236 5.69 -10.47 1.02
N GLU A 237 5.62 -9.40 0.21
CA GLU A 237 5.76 -9.46 -1.24
C GLU A 237 7.17 -9.90 -1.66
N LEU A 238 8.20 -9.39 -0.98
CA LEU A 238 9.59 -9.74 -1.24
C LEU A 238 9.86 -11.21 -0.88
N LEU A 239 9.35 -11.66 0.27
CA LEU A 239 9.46 -13.05 0.73
C LEU A 239 8.76 -14.02 -0.23
N LEU A 240 7.53 -13.69 -0.65
CA LEU A 240 6.80 -14.45 -1.66
C LEU A 240 7.60 -14.58 -2.96
N GLY A 241 8.20 -13.48 -3.42
CA GLY A 241 9.03 -13.49 -4.62
C GLY A 241 10.28 -14.37 -4.47
N ARG A 242 10.98 -14.29 -3.33
CA ARG A 242 12.17 -15.11 -3.04
C ARG A 242 11.85 -16.61 -3.10
N ALA A 243 10.75 -17.00 -2.45
CA ALA A 243 10.30 -18.39 -2.41
C ALA A 243 9.97 -18.91 -3.82
N LEU A 244 9.18 -18.16 -4.58
CA LEU A 244 8.84 -18.50 -5.95
C LEU A 244 10.05 -18.52 -6.89
N GLY A 245 10.98 -17.56 -6.74
CA GLY A 245 12.23 -17.50 -7.51
C GLY A 245 13.13 -18.72 -7.25
N SER A 246 13.05 -19.27 -6.04
CA SER A 246 13.76 -20.50 -5.63
C SER A 246 13.08 -21.78 -6.12
N GLY A 247 11.95 -21.67 -6.84
CA GLY A 247 11.22 -22.79 -7.43
C GLY A 247 10.12 -23.38 -6.56
N MET A 248 9.73 -22.71 -5.46
CA MET A 248 8.59 -23.13 -4.64
C MET A 248 7.27 -22.96 -5.41
N SER A 249 6.27 -23.79 -5.08
CA SER A 249 4.91 -23.61 -5.60
C SER A 249 4.29 -22.31 -5.08
N LEU A 250 3.35 -21.73 -5.83
CA LEU A 250 2.64 -20.51 -5.37
C LEU A 250 1.85 -20.74 -4.09
N GLU A 251 1.26 -21.92 -3.93
CA GLU A 251 0.48 -22.26 -2.74
C GLU A 251 1.37 -22.30 -1.49
N ASP A 252 2.52 -22.97 -1.57
CA ASP A 252 3.45 -23.08 -0.44
C ASP A 252 4.11 -21.74 -0.15
N ALA A 253 4.52 -21.00 -1.18
CA ALA A 253 5.15 -19.69 -1.04
C ALA A 253 4.19 -18.67 -0.41
N ALA A 254 2.90 -18.70 -0.78
CA ALA A 254 1.88 -17.83 -0.18
C ALA A 254 1.63 -18.16 1.30
N LYS A 255 1.61 -19.46 1.66
CA LYS A 255 1.51 -19.89 3.06
C LYS A 255 2.71 -19.44 3.89
N GLU A 256 3.92 -19.58 3.36
CA GLU A 256 5.15 -19.20 4.06
C GLU A 256 5.27 -17.68 4.24
N ALA A 257 4.96 -16.90 3.20
CA ALA A 257 5.08 -15.45 3.24
C ALA A 257 4.00 -14.78 4.12
N GLY A 258 2.94 -15.50 4.51
CA GLY A 258 1.77 -14.93 5.20
C GLY A 258 1.12 -13.78 4.41
N ALA A 259 1.35 -13.76 3.09
CA ALA A 259 1.02 -12.63 2.23
C ALA A 259 -0.33 -12.88 1.55
N ASN A 260 -1.21 -11.88 1.60
CA ASN A 260 -2.35 -11.87 0.69
C ASN A 260 -1.85 -11.66 -0.75
N ILE A 261 -2.40 -12.43 -1.68
CA ILE A 261 -2.02 -12.47 -3.11
C ILE A 261 -2.53 -11.20 -3.86
N GLU A 262 -2.62 -10.04 -3.19
CA GLU A 262 -3.06 -8.78 -3.80
C GLU A 262 -2.15 -8.35 -4.96
N GLY A 263 -0.84 -8.62 -4.83
CA GLY A 263 0.14 -8.34 -5.88
C GLY A 263 -0.14 -9.07 -7.21
N ALA A 264 -0.69 -10.29 -7.17
CA ALA A 264 -1.02 -11.02 -8.41
C ALA A 264 -2.21 -10.40 -9.13
N ALA A 265 -3.26 -10.08 -8.38
CA ALA A 265 -4.44 -9.42 -8.92
C ALA A 265 -4.06 -8.05 -9.51
N LEU A 266 -3.20 -7.29 -8.83
CA LEU A 266 -2.71 -6.01 -9.32
C LEU A 266 -1.86 -6.16 -10.59
N ALA A 267 -0.96 -7.15 -10.66
CA ALA A 267 -0.16 -7.41 -11.86
C ALA A 267 -1.04 -7.71 -13.09
N ALA A 268 -2.08 -8.54 -12.91
CA ALA A 268 -3.05 -8.82 -13.96
C ALA A 268 -3.82 -7.57 -14.39
N ARG A 269 -4.39 -6.81 -13.44
CA ARG A 269 -5.14 -5.57 -13.71
C ARG A 269 -4.27 -4.51 -14.37
N ALA A 270 -3.07 -4.26 -13.87
CA ALA A 270 -2.15 -3.28 -14.44
C ALA A 270 -1.76 -3.64 -15.88
N THR A 271 -1.56 -4.93 -16.17
CA THR A 271 -1.27 -5.38 -17.52
C THR A 271 -2.46 -5.24 -18.45
N HIS A 272 -3.67 -5.57 -17.98
CA HIS A 272 -4.90 -5.38 -18.74
C HIS A 272 -5.13 -3.88 -19.03
N PHE A 273 -5.06 -3.04 -18.00
CA PHE A 273 -5.21 -1.59 -18.11
C PHE A 273 -4.23 -0.99 -19.11
N ALA A 274 -2.94 -1.32 -19.01
CA ALA A 274 -1.91 -0.83 -19.93
C ALA A 274 -2.21 -1.21 -21.38
N LYS A 275 -2.64 -2.46 -21.62
CA LYS A 275 -3.06 -2.95 -22.95
C LYS A 275 -4.23 -2.13 -23.50
N CYS A 276 -5.26 -1.89 -22.69
CA CYS A 276 -6.43 -1.11 -23.08
C CYS A 276 -6.09 0.36 -23.38
N ARG A 277 -5.06 0.90 -22.72
CA ARG A 277 -4.58 2.28 -22.90
C ARG A 277 -3.43 2.42 -23.91
N GLY A 278 -3.00 1.34 -24.56
CA GLY A 278 -2.01 1.35 -25.63
C GLY A 278 -0.56 1.56 -25.17
N PHE A 279 -0.19 1.16 -23.96
CA PHE A 279 1.20 1.16 -23.48
C PHE A 279 1.59 -0.17 -22.84
N GLU A 280 2.90 -0.36 -22.62
CA GLU A 280 3.44 -1.60 -22.07
C GLU A 280 3.89 -1.45 -20.61
N VAL A 281 3.67 -2.52 -19.84
CA VAL A 281 4.18 -2.75 -18.48
C VAL A 281 4.90 -4.11 -18.39
N PRO A 282 6.10 -4.24 -19.00
CA PRO A 282 6.79 -5.53 -19.11
C PRO A 282 7.04 -6.26 -17.80
N ILE A 283 7.44 -5.56 -16.73
CA ILE A 283 7.68 -6.16 -15.41
C ILE A 283 6.36 -6.63 -14.81
N ALA A 284 5.30 -5.81 -14.86
CA ALA A 284 3.99 -6.25 -14.35
C ALA A 284 3.44 -7.46 -15.13
N ALA A 285 3.62 -7.49 -16.46
CA ALA A 285 3.23 -8.62 -17.29
C ALA A 285 4.04 -9.88 -16.94
N ALA A 286 5.36 -9.76 -16.75
CA ALA A 286 6.20 -10.88 -16.34
C ALA A 286 5.78 -11.44 -14.97
N VAL A 287 5.50 -10.56 -14.00
CA VAL A 287 5.00 -10.95 -12.68
C VAL A 287 3.66 -11.69 -12.80
N ARG A 288 2.72 -11.19 -13.61
CA ARG A 288 1.44 -11.86 -13.90
C ARG A 288 1.65 -13.26 -14.48
N ASP A 289 2.52 -13.40 -15.49
CA ASP A 289 2.74 -14.69 -16.17
C ASP A 289 3.33 -15.74 -15.23
N VAL A 290 4.22 -15.33 -14.31
CA VAL A 290 4.77 -16.22 -13.28
C VAL A 290 3.69 -16.63 -12.28
N LEU A 291 2.88 -15.69 -11.80
CA LEU A 291 1.85 -15.96 -10.78
C LEU A 291 0.65 -16.75 -11.32
N SER A 292 0.37 -16.66 -12.62
CA SER A 292 -0.65 -17.47 -13.29
C SER A 292 -0.16 -18.86 -13.68
N GLY A 293 1.14 -19.15 -13.52
CA GLY A 293 1.75 -20.41 -13.94
C GLY A 293 1.96 -20.53 -15.45
N GLU A 294 1.80 -19.43 -16.21
CA GLU A 294 2.07 -19.41 -17.66
C GLU A 294 3.56 -19.61 -18.00
N CYS A 295 4.47 -19.20 -17.11
CA CYS A 295 5.90 -19.49 -17.25
C CYS A 295 6.65 -19.46 -15.92
N SER A 296 7.87 -20.00 -15.89
CA SER A 296 8.74 -19.91 -14.72
C SER A 296 9.36 -18.52 -14.56
N ALA A 297 9.81 -18.16 -13.35
CA ALA A 297 10.55 -16.92 -13.10
C ALA A 297 11.81 -16.79 -13.99
N LYS A 298 12.47 -17.92 -14.28
CA LYS A 298 13.64 -17.99 -15.16
C LYS A 298 13.27 -17.66 -16.61
N ASP A 299 12.15 -18.19 -17.11
CA ASP A 299 11.67 -17.91 -18.46
C ASP A 299 11.24 -16.45 -18.60
N ALA A 300 10.55 -15.92 -17.59
CA ALA A 300 10.15 -14.52 -17.53
C ALA A 300 11.36 -13.58 -17.58
N LEU A 301 12.43 -13.87 -16.82
CA LEU A 301 13.69 -13.14 -16.91
C LEU A 301 14.31 -13.21 -18.30
N GLY A 302 14.34 -14.40 -18.92
CA GLY A 302 14.84 -14.56 -20.29
C GLY A 302 14.06 -13.73 -21.32
N LYS A 303 12.73 -13.68 -21.18
CA LYS A 303 11.87 -12.80 -22.01
C LYS A 303 12.20 -11.33 -21.79
N LEU A 304 12.37 -10.87 -20.55
CA LEU A 304 12.73 -9.48 -20.26
C LEU A 304 14.08 -9.08 -20.85
N MET A 305 15.09 -9.96 -20.76
CA MET A 305 16.45 -9.70 -21.27
C MET A 305 16.54 -9.69 -22.80
N THR A 306 15.59 -10.31 -23.50
CA THR A 306 15.55 -10.37 -24.98
C THR A 306 14.68 -9.27 -25.60
N ARG A 307 14.04 -8.43 -24.78
CA ARG A 307 13.30 -7.26 -25.27
C ARG A 307 14.25 -6.25 -25.91
N ARG A 308 13.74 -5.55 -26.93
CA ARG A 308 14.48 -4.47 -27.60
C ARG A 308 14.87 -3.40 -26.57
N VAL A 309 16.13 -3.00 -26.58
CA VAL A 309 16.63 -1.87 -25.77
C VAL A 309 15.88 -0.60 -26.19
N GLY A 310 15.19 0.02 -25.23
CA GLY A 310 14.47 1.28 -25.42
C GLY A 310 15.31 2.50 -25.04
N VAL A 311 14.74 3.68 -25.23
CA VAL A 311 15.26 4.94 -24.68
C VAL A 311 14.77 5.11 -23.23
N GLU A 312 15.54 5.80 -22.40
CA GLU A 312 15.17 6.13 -21.01
C GLU A 312 13.98 7.10 -20.96
#